data_AF-A0A0D0CLG6-F1
#
_entry.id   AF-A0A0D0CLG6-F1
#
_cell.length_a   1.000
_cell.length_b   1.000
_cell.length_c   1.000
_cell.angle_alpha   90.00
_cell.angle_beta   90.00
_cell.angle_gamma   90.00
#
_symmetry.space_group_name_H-M   'P 1'
#
loop_
_entity.id
_entity.type
_entity.pdbx_description
1 polymer ?
#
loop_
_entity_poly.entity_id
_entity_poly.type
_entity_poly.pdbx_seq_one_letter_code
_entity_poly.pdbx_strand_id
1 'polypeptide(L)'
;MTVTVRPNIDAVGYLKSSSTTSSRAKLHRGLTTPLRASLVPLVFTLFYFSTPHTRRHPVFILNILACCSGICEAALNATLETKQILYPLEPVSEGLLTAVIAFAIVSPVVIDSILLFRVIAFYPIKTTPRRLLISILALPVIVKSGRFVTIVLYLNDFCRTSGRLPSVLLAAESTWFKNSYFMAEWSLQMVDNIYASAFFSYKLWLYQRPESSTDMIRNNSLLMHVRSLFLIALGNFIFPVIMNIACLVLIAQDPSFITGAYVLITNNYVAILGVVFATIWTRKQNWNRGTNNSESSTFDPSPNRKSILSTMHFGTAHAPQTQTSLTDDVSSSWLGGTRGGEKHQDPEP
;
A
#
# COMPACT_ATOMS: atom_id res chain seq x y z
N MET A 1 -75.21 -10.29 9.54
CA MET A 1 -73.97 -9.88 8.84
C MET A 1 -72.80 -10.33 9.69
N THR A 2 -72.12 -11.39 9.26
CA THR A 2 -71.02 -12.01 10.00
C THR A 2 -69.72 -11.51 9.38
N VAL A 3 -69.01 -10.62 10.09
CA VAL A 3 -67.74 -10.05 9.62
C VAL A 3 -66.61 -11.02 9.97
N THR A 4 -66.13 -11.72 8.95
CA THR A 4 -65.00 -12.66 9.08
C THR A 4 -63.69 -11.87 9.01
N VAL A 5 -63.08 -11.63 10.17
CA VAL A 5 -61.75 -11.01 10.29
C VAL A 5 -60.69 -12.02 9.84
N ARG A 6 -60.03 -11.76 8.70
CA ARG A 6 -58.88 -12.57 8.26
C ARG A 6 -57.64 -12.21 9.09
N PRO A 7 -56.91 -13.19 9.65
CA PRO A 7 -55.65 -12.93 10.32
C PRO A 7 -54.61 -12.44 9.31
N ASN A 8 -53.94 -11.35 9.68
CA ASN A 8 -52.92 -10.67 8.88
C ASN A 8 -51.63 -11.51 8.86
N ILE A 9 -51.39 -12.22 7.74
CA ILE A 9 -50.26 -13.14 7.54
C ILE A 9 -48.92 -12.37 7.46
N ASP A 10 -48.95 -11.06 7.22
CA ASP A 10 -47.74 -10.24 7.05
C ASP A 10 -46.97 -10.06 8.37
N ALA A 11 -47.63 -10.14 9.53
CA ALA A 11 -46.99 -9.93 10.83
C ALA A 11 -45.95 -11.01 11.21
N VAL A 12 -46.10 -12.24 10.68
CA VAL A 12 -45.21 -13.37 11.00
C VAL A 12 -43.88 -13.27 10.23
N GLY A 13 -43.89 -12.66 9.04
CA GLY A 13 -42.68 -12.39 8.25
C GLY A 13 -41.76 -11.36 8.92
N TYR A 14 -42.33 -10.31 9.52
CA TYR A 14 -41.57 -9.25 10.20
C TYR A 14 -40.84 -9.75 11.45
N LEU A 15 -41.45 -10.64 12.23
CA LEU A 15 -40.82 -11.16 13.45
C LEU A 15 -39.63 -12.10 13.15
N LYS A 16 -39.70 -12.87 12.05
CA LYS A 16 -38.59 -13.76 11.66
C LYS A 16 -37.39 -12.97 11.12
N SER A 17 -37.63 -11.89 10.38
CA SER A 17 -36.60 -10.96 9.88
C SER A 17 -35.87 -10.20 11.01
N SER A 18 -36.59 -9.83 12.08
CA SER A 18 -36.02 -9.14 13.25
C SER A 18 -35.02 -10.01 14.03
N SER A 19 -35.25 -11.32 14.13
CA SER A 19 -34.38 -12.22 14.90
C SER A 19 -33.01 -12.48 14.25
N THR A 20 -32.98 -12.59 12.91
CA THR A 20 -31.75 -12.89 12.15
C THR A 20 -30.85 -11.67 11.99
N THR A 21 -31.44 -10.49 11.83
CA THR A 21 -30.72 -9.20 11.77
C THR A 21 -30.05 -8.86 13.10
N SER A 22 -30.71 -9.11 14.23
CA SER A 22 -30.16 -8.87 15.57
C SER A 22 -28.90 -9.72 15.86
N SER A 23 -28.92 -11.00 15.49
CA SER A 23 -27.76 -11.90 15.68
C SER A 23 -26.57 -11.52 14.80
N ARG A 24 -26.79 -11.12 13.54
CA ARG A 24 -25.72 -10.62 12.65
C ARG A 24 -25.10 -9.33 13.19
N ALA A 25 -25.91 -8.38 13.66
CA ALA A 25 -25.43 -7.12 14.22
C ALA A 25 -24.58 -7.32 15.49
N LYS A 26 -24.86 -8.34 16.31
CA LYS A 26 -24.01 -8.69 17.46
C LYS A 26 -22.67 -9.28 17.02
N LEU A 27 -22.67 -10.15 16.01
CA LEU A 27 -21.45 -10.77 15.50
C LEU A 27 -20.49 -9.73 14.89
N HIS A 28 -21.00 -8.81 14.06
CA HIS A 28 -20.18 -7.75 13.46
C HIS A 28 -19.57 -6.82 14.51
N ARG A 29 -20.36 -6.41 15.51
CA ARG A 29 -19.85 -5.57 16.63
C ARG A 29 -18.74 -6.25 17.42
N GLY A 30 -18.87 -7.56 17.65
CA GLY A 30 -17.84 -8.37 18.33
C GLY A 30 -16.50 -8.38 17.59
N LEU A 31 -16.50 -8.40 16.25
CA LEU A 31 -15.28 -8.45 15.45
C LEU A 31 -14.62 -7.08 15.25
N THR A 32 -15.40 -6.01 15.10
CA THR A 32 -14.84 -4.67 14.85
C THR A 32 -14.19 -4.04 16.08
N THR A 33 -14.69 -4.37 17.27
CA THR A 33 -14.20 -3.80 18.54
C THR A 33 -12.72 -4.11 18.82
N PRO A 34 -12.25 -5.38 18.74
CA PRO A 34 -10.83 -5.68 18.95
C PRO A 34 -9.93 -5.05 17.88
N LEU A 35 -10.40 -4.97 16.63
CA LEU A 35 -9.65 -4.31 15.55
C LEU A 35 -9.43 -2.81 15.85
N ARG A 36 -10.50 -2.11 16.26
CA ARG A 36 -10.43 -0.71 16.70
C ARG A 36 -9.45 -0.51 17.85
N ALA A 37 -9.52 -1.37 18.88
CA ALA A 37 -8.66 -1.29 20.05
C ALA A 37 -7.19 -1.57 19.74
N SER A 38 -6.91 -2.47 18.79
CA SER A 38 -5.54 -2.85 18.41
C SER A 38 -4.70 -1.74 17.77
N LEU A 39 -5.34 -0.66 17.28
CA LEU A 39 -4.61 0.47 16.70
C LEU A 39 -3.77 1.24 17.73
N VAL A 40 -4.24 1.34 18.97
CA VAL A 40 -3.53 2.04 20.05
C VAL A 40 -2.17 1.39 20.34
N PRO A 41 -2.07 0.09 20.68
CA PRO A 41 -0.78 -0.55 20.90
C PRO A 41 0.10 -0.55 19.64
N LEU A 42 -0.47 -0.52 18.43
CA LEU A 42 0.30 -0.39 17.21
C LEU A 42 0.97 0.98 17.05
N VAL A 43 0.29 2.07 17.42
CA VAL A 43 0.92 3.40 17.46
C VAL A 43 2.11 3.38 18.43
N PHE A 44 1.92 2.85 19.64
CA PHE A 44 3.02 2.71 20.61
C PHE A 44 4.16 1.84 20.06
N THR A 45 3.84 0.72 19.43
CA THR A 45 4.82 -0.19 18.82
C THR A 45 5.60 0.50 17.71
N LEU A 46 4.94 1.29 16.86
CA LEU A 46 5.60 2.09 15.83
C LEU A 46 6.58 3.09 16.43
N PHE A 47 6.19 3.80 17.50
CA PHE A 47 7.09 4.73 18.18
C PHE A 47 8.26 4.04 18.87
N TYR A 48 8.00 2.90 19.53
CA TYR A 48 9.01 2.10 20.22
C TYR A 48 10.09 1.61 19.25
N PHE A 49 9.70 1.07 18.10
CA PHE A 49 10.65 0.61 17.07
C PHE A 49 11.18 1.74 16.16
N SER A 50 10.83 3.01 16.40
CA SER A 50 11.29 4.12 15.57
C SER A 50 12.39 4.93 16.23
N THR A 51 13.55 4.92 15.58
CA THR A 51 14.68 5.84 15.84
C THR A 51 14.38 7.27 15.36
N PRO A 52 15.06 8.32 15.88
CA PRO A 52 14.87 9.71 15.43
C PRO A 52 15.06 9.91 13.93
N HIS A 53 16.01 9.19 13.31
CA HIS A 53 16.22 9.25 11.87
C HIS A 53 15.05 8.63 11.10
N THR A 54 14.55 7.46 11.53
CA THR A 54 13.45 6.76 10.85
C THR A 54 12.11 7.51 10.92
N ARG A 55 11.94 8.41 11.90
CA ARG A 55 10.74 9.26 12.04
C ARG A 55 10.59 10.30 10.93
N ARG A 56 11.69 10.68 10.26
CA ARG A 56 11.69 11.66 9.16
C ARG A 56 11.27 11.06 7.81
N HIS A 57 11.15 9.73 7.71
CA HIS A 57 10.75 9.10 6.46
C HIS A 57 9.24 9.29 6.23
N PRO A 58 8.82 9.64 5.00
CA PRO A 58 7.41 9.91 4.69
C PRO A 58 6.50 8.70 5.00
N VAL A 59 6.99 7.48 4.78
CA VAL A 59 6.25 6.25 5.10
C VAL A 59 5.91 6.15 6.60
N PHE A 60 6.80 6.59 7.49
CA PHE A 60 6.52 6.58 8.93
C PHE A 60 5.41 7.57 9.29
N ILE A 61 5.51 8.79 8.78
CA ILE A 61 4.53 9.84 9.04
C ILE A 61 3.15 9.41 8.53
N LEU A 62 3.09 8.85 7.32
CA LEU A 62 1.82 8.38 6.75
C LEU A 62 1.24 7.19 7.52
N ASN A 63 2.05 6.25 8.03
CA ASN A 63 1.55 5.19 8.90
C ASN A 63 0.94 5.75 10.20
N ILE A 64 1.58 6.75 10.81
CA ILE A 64 1.02 7.41 12.01
C ILE A 64 -0.31 8.10 11.66
N LEU A 65 -0.36 8.83 10.54
CA LEU A 65 -1.59 9.47 10.08
C LEU A 65 -2.71 8.47 9.80
N ALA A 66 -2.40 7.32 9.19
CA ALA A 66 -3.37 6.25 8.96
C ALA A 66 -3.87 5.60 10.27
N CYS A 67 -3.00 5.40 11.26
CA CYS A 67 -3.44 4.96 12.58
C CYS A 67 -4.33 6.01 13.26
N CYS A 68 -3.95 7.29 13.21
CA CYS A 68 -4.75 8.38 13.75
C CYS A 68 -6.11 8.47 13.06
N SER A 69 -6.18 8.35 11.73
CA SER A 69 -7.45 8.36 11.00
C SER A 69 -8.34 7.19 11.41
N GLY A 70 -7.78 5.98 11.54
CA GLY A 70 -8.54 4.81 12.02
C GLY A 70 -9.02 4.93 13.47
N ILE A 71 -8.26 5.58 14.35
CA ILE A 71 -8.67 5.87 15.73
C ILE A 71 -9.79 6.93 15.75
N CYS A 72 -9.66 8.00 14.94
CA CYS A 72 -10.72 9.01 14.79
C CYS A 72 -12.00 8.38 14.24
N GLU A 73 -11.90 7.54 13.21
CA GLU A 73 -13.02 6.77 12.66
C GLU A 73 -13.67 5.87 13.73
N ALA A 74 -12.87 5.19 14.56
CA ALA A 74 -13.37 4.36 15.66
C ALA A 74 -14.15 5.18 16.68
N ALA A 75 -13.61 6.33 17.08
CA ALA A 75 -14.21 7.21 18.09
C ALA A 75 -15.51 7.85 17.59
N LEU A 76 -15.54 8.32 16.34
CA LEU A 76 -16.74 8.87 15.72
C LEU A 76 -17.83 7.80 15.59
N ASN A 77 -17.47 6.59 15.15
CA ASN A 77 -18.44 5.51 15.01
C ASN A 77 -18.95 5.02 16.38
N ALA A 78 -18.09 4.91 17.40
CA ALA A 78 -18.52 4.59 18.75
C ALA A 78 -19.47 5.65 19.33
N THR A 79 -19.21 6.93 19.04
CA THR A 79 -20.09 8.04 19.44
C THR A 79 -21.46 7.93 18.76
N LEU A 80 -21.47 7.63 17.46
CA LEU A 80 -22.69 7.42 16.68
C LEU A 80 -23.50 6.24 17.23
N GLU A 81 -22.87 5.08 17.41
CA GLU A 81 -23.50 3.86 17.94
C GLU A 81 -24.05 4.11 19.36
N THR A 82 -23.30 4.81 20.21
CA THR A 82 -23.74 5.15 21.59
C THR A 82 -24.96 6.04 21.58
N LYS A 83 -25.00 7.07 20.72
CA LYS A 83 -26.17 7.94 20.59
C LYS A 83 -27.40 7.19 20.09
N GLN A 84 -27.23 6.30 19.11
CA GLN A 84 -28.32 5.47 18.60
C GLN A 84 -28.89 4.51 19.65
N ILE A 85 -28.05 4.01 20.57
CA ILE A 85 -28.49 3.12 21.66
C ILE A 85 -29.18 3.90 22.78
N LEU A 86 -28.60 5.02 23.21
CA LEU A 86 -29.13 5.81 24.33
C LEU A 86 -30.38 6.61 23.95
N TYR A 87 -30.44 7.11 22.72
CA TYR A 87 -31.50 8.00 22.24
C TYR A 87 -32.06 7.52 20.89
N PRO A 88 -32.73 6.35 20.84
CA PRO A 88 -33.17 5.74 19.58
C PRO A 88 -34.23 6.53 18.82
N LEU A 89 -34.91 7.47 19.48
CA LEU A 89 -35.94 8.32 18.89
C LEU A 89 -35.41 9.69 18.47
N GLU A 90 -34.21 10.08 18.92
CA GLU A 90 -33.62 11.36 18.54
C GLU A 90 -32.92 11.25 17.18
N PRO A 91 -33.14 12.21 16.27
CA PRO A 91 -32.47 12.21 14.98
C PRO A 91 -30.95 12.35 15.17
N VAL A 92 -30.19 11.53 14.43
CA VAL A 92 -28.73 11.62 14.42
C VAL A 92 -28.32 12.98 13.85
N SER A 93 -27.40 13.66 14.54
CA SER A 93 -26.81 14.92 14.05
C SER A 93 -26.18 14.72 12.67
N GLU A 94 -26.61 15.54 11.71
CA GLU A 94 -26.11 15.53 10.32
C GLU A 94 -24.57 15.65 10.28
N GLY A 95 -24.01 16.59 11.05
CA GLY A 95 -22.56 16.79 11.11
C GLY A 95 -21.80 15.57 11.62
N LEU A 96 -22.35 14.83 12.60
CA LEU A 96 -21.73 13.61 13.11
C LEU A 96 -21.75 12.50 12.05
N LEU A 97 -22.87 12.29 11.36
CA LEU A 97 -22.96 11.25 10.34
C LEU A 97 -22.07 11.58 9.13
N THR A 98 -22.08 12.84 8.67
CA THR A 98 -21.19 13.30 7.60
C THR A 98 -19.73 13.11 7.97
N ALA A 99 -19.33 13.42 9.21
CA ALA A 99 -17.98 13.18 9.69
C ALA A 99 -17.62 11.68 9.67
N VAL A 100 -18.52 10.80 10.15
CA VAL A 100 -18.32 9.34 10.10
C VAL A 100 -18.11 8.86 8.67
N ILE A 101 -18.98 9.27 7.75
CA ILE A 101 -18.89 8.88 6.33
C ILE A 101 -17.60 9.43 5.70
N ALA A 102 -17.27 10.70 5.95
CA ALA A 102 -16.06 11.32 5.45
C ALA A 102 -14.80 10.58 5.91
N PHE A 103 -14.68 10.25 7.21
CA PHE A 103 -13.54 9.48 7.71
C PHE A 103 -13.48 8.06 7.14
N ALA A 104 -14.63 7.40 6.94
CA ALA A 104 -14.68 6.06 6.38
C ALA A 104 -14.21 6.01 4.91
N ILE A 105 -14.49 7.04 4.11
CA ILE A 105 -14.10 7.08 2.68
C ILE A 105 -12.73 7.75 2.44
N VAL A 106 -12.32 8.70 3.28
CA VAL A 106 -11.04 9.40 3.14
C VAL A 106 -9.88 8.55 3.67
N SER A 107 -10.09 7.75 4.72
CA SER A 107 -9.04 6.91 5.31
C SER A 107 -8.37 5.98 4.28
N PRO A 108 -9.10 5.25 3.41
CA PRO A 108 -8.51 4.49 2.31
C PRO A 108 -7.52 5.26 1.44
N VAL A 109 -7.80 6.53 1.11
CA VAL A 109 -6.91 7.35 0.28
C VAL A 109 -5.58 7.62 0.98
N VAL A 110 -5.61 7.87 2.30
CA VAL A 110 -4.41 8.05 3.12
C VAL A 110 -3.60 6.76 3.18
N ILE A 111 -4.28 5.62 3.39
CA ILE A 111 -3.65 4.30 3.48
C ILE A 111 -2.99 3.93 2.14
N ASP A 112 -3.70 4.10 1.03
CA ASP A 112 -3.19 3.76 -0.30
C ASP A 112 -2.07 4.71 -0.73
N SER A 113 -2.00 5.92 -0.18
CA SER A 113 -0.86 6.82 -0.37
C SER A 113 0.43 6.24 0.23
N ILE A 114 0.34 5.46 1.32
CA ILE A 114 1.50 4.76 1.90
C ILE A 114 2.09 3.77 0.89
N LEU A 115 1.23 3.06 0.15
CA LEU A 115 1.66 2.12 -0.89
C LEU A 115 2.45 2.82 -1.99
N LEU A 116 1.97 3.99 -2.45
CA LEU A 116 2.68 4.81 -3.44
C LEU A 116 4.09 5.20 -2.95
N PHE A 117 4.20 5.69 -1.72
CA PHE A 117 5.51 6.05 -1.16
C PHE A 117 6.43 4.85 -0.98
N ARG A 118 5.90 3.65 -0.73
CA ARG A 118 6.70 2.42 -0.70
C ARG A 118 7.18 2.02 -2.08
N VAL A 119 6.35 2.15 -3.11
CA VAL A 119 6.76 1.94 -4.50
C VAL A 119 7.90 2.89 -4.86
N ILE A 120 7.80 4.17 -4.49
CA ILE A 120 8.89 5.15 -4.68
C ILE A 120 10.16 4.73 -3.93
N ALA A 121 10.04 4.17 -2.73
CA ALA A 121 11.21 3.72 -1.97
C ALA A 121 11.99 2.59 -2.65
N PHE A 122 11.35 1.78 -3.50
CA PHE A 122 12.03 0.77 -4.34
C PHE A 122 12.75 1.36 -5.55
N TYR A 123 12.49 2.61 -5.91
CA TYR A 123 13.09 3.30 -7.04
C TYR A 123 13.85 4.53 -6.54
N PRO A 124 15.16 4.39 -6.27
CA PRO A 124 15.96 5.53 -5.86
C PRO A 124 15.87 6.60 -6.94
N ILE A 125 15.39 7.80 -6.56
CA ILE A 125 15.23 8.96 -7.45
C ILE A 125 16.55 9.31 -8.15
N LYS A 126 17.68 8.96 -7.53
CA LYS A 126 19.03 9.24 -8.02
C LYS A 126 19.50 8.29 -9.13
N THR A 127 19.02 7.05 -9.16
CA THR A 127 19.51 6.01 -10.10
C THR A 127 18.53 5.73 -11.23
N THR A 128 17.25 6.00 -11.03
CA THR A 128 16.21 5.71 -12.02
C THR A 128 16.09 6.87 -13.02
N PRO A 129 16.08 6.63 -14.34
CA PRO A 129 15.87 7.69 -15.32
C PRO A 129 14.51 8.38 -15.08
N ARG A 130 14.51 9.72 -15.06
CA ARG A 130 13.32 10.53 -14.70
C ARG A 130 12.08 10.19 -15.53
N ARG A 131 12.24 9.89 -16.82
CA ARG A 131 11.14 9.51 -17.71
C ARG A 131 10.43 8.24 -17.23
N LEU A 132 11.20 7.24 -16.79
CA LEU A 132 10.65 5.99 -16.25
C LEU A 132 9.94 6.24 -14.92
N LEU A 133 10.54 7.03 -14.02
CA LEU A 133 9.93 7.39 -12.75
C LEU A 133 8.60 8.12 -12.95
N ILE A 134 8.55 9.09 -13.86
CA ILE A 134 7.33 9.82 -14.21
C ILE A 134 6.28 8.86 -14.79
N SER A 135 6.66 7.98 -15.70
CA SER A 135 5.74 7.01 -16.31
C SER A 135 5.12 6.06 -15.27
N ILE A 136 5.91 5.61 -14.29
CA ILE A 136 5.45 4.74 -13.20
C ILE A 136 4.52 5.49 -12.23
N LEU A 137 4.84 6.75 -11.90
CA LEU A 137 4.07 7.52 -10.93
C LEU A 137 2.84 8.22 -11.53
N ALA A 138 2.81 8.43 -12.85
CA ALA A 138 1.71 9.12 -13.50
C ALA A 138 0.36 8.45 -13.22
N LEU A 139 0.28 7.13 -13.39
CA LEU A 139 -0.99 6.41 -13.20
C LEU A 139 -1.49 6.47 -11.74
N PRO A 140 -0.70 6.10 -10.71
CA PRO A 140 -1.14 6.24 -9.32
C PRO A 140 -1.52 7.67 -8.92
N VAL A 141 -0.78 8.68 -9.41
CA VAL A 141 -1.10 10.08 -9.10
C VAL A 141 -2.44 10.48 -9.72
N ILE A 142 -2.66 10.17 -11.01
CA ILE A 142 -3.93 10.45 -11.69
C ILE A 142 -5.10 9.73 -11.01
N VAL A 143 -4.94 8.45 -10.67
CA VAL A 143 -5.98 7.65 -10.00
C VAL A 143 -6.31 8.23 -8.63
N LYS A 144 -5.30 8.62 -7.83
CA LYS A 144 -5.52 9.24 -6.51
C LYS A 144 -6.18 10.61 -6.62
N SER A 145 -5.79 11.44 -7.58
CA SER A 145 -6.47 12.70 -7.87
C SER A 145 -7.93 12.45 -8.24
N GLY A 146 -8.21 11.47 -9.10
CA GLY A 146 -9.57 11.04 -9.43
C GLY A 146 -10.38 10.64 -8.20
N ARG A 147 -9.81 9.82 -7.32
CA ARG A 147 -10.47 9.39 -6.07
C ARG A 147 -10.77 10.55 -5.14
N PHE A 148 -9.84 11.49 -5.00
CA PHE A 148 -10.07 12.68 -4.19
C PHE A 148 -11.24 13.50 -4.74
N VAL A 149 -11.32 13.70 -6.07
CA VAL A 149 -12.44 14.39 -6.70
C VAL A 149 -13.76 13.63 -6.50
N THR A 150 -13.79 12.31 -6.70
CA THR A 150 -15.02 11.52 -6.52
C THR A 150 -15.52 11.57 -5.08
N ILE A 151 -14.62 11.53 -4.09
CA ILE A 151 -14.96 11.67 -2.67
C ILE A 151 -15.55 13.04 -2.37
N VAL A 152 -14.95 14.12 -2.87
CA VAL A 152 -15.47 15.49 -2.65
C VAL A 152 -16.84 15.65 -3.28
N LEU A 153 -17.04 15.15 -4.51
CA LEU A 153 -18.34 15.18 -5.19
C LEU A 153 -19.38 14.36 -4.44
N TYR A 154 -19.02 13.16 -3.98
CA TYR A 154 -19.88 12.30 -3.17
C TYR A 154 -20.31 12.98 -1.87
N LEU A 155 -19.36 13.56 -1.10
CA LEU A 155 -19.67 14.24 0.15
C LEU A 155 -20.55 15.47 -0.07
N ASN A 156 -20.31 16.24 -1.12
CA ASN A 156 -21.15 17.38 -1.46
C ASN A 156 -22.58 16.95 -1.84
N ASP A 157 -22.72 15.89 -2.64
CA ASP A 157 -24.03 15.32 -3.00
C ASP A 157 -24.76 14.75 -1.79
N PHE A 158 -24.03 14.05 -0.91
CA PHE A 158 -24.55 13.52 0.35
C PHE A 158 -25.06 14.63 1.26
N CYS A 159 -24.27 15.68 1.51
CA CYS A 159 -24.67 16.83 2.32
C CYS A 159 -25.91 17.56 1.77
N ARG A 160 -26.03 17.66 0.43
CA ARG A 160 -27.22 18.26 -0.20
C ARG A 160 -28.46 17.39 -0.06
N THR A 161 -28.29 16.07 -0.12
CA THR A 161 -29.38 15.11 -0.03
C THR A 161 -29.84 14.91 1.41
N SER A 162 -28.91 14.91 2.38
CA SER A 162 -29.21 14.78 3.80
C SER A 162 -30.12 15.89 4.31
N GLY A 163 -29.92 17.14 3.85
CA GLY A 163 -30.77 18.27 4.25
C GLY A 163 -32.17 18.27 3.63
N ARG A 164 -32.50 17.34 2.72
CA ARG A 164 -33.82 17.25 2.06
C ARG A 164 -34.68 16.12 2.59
N LEU A 165 -34.08 15.11 3.21
CA LEU A 165 -34.79 13.92 3.69
C LEU A 165 -35.08 14.05 5.20
N PRO A 166 -36.18 13.47 5.69
CA PRO A 166 -36.56 13.55 7.10
C PRO A 166 -35.61 12.77 8.04
N SER A 167 -34.77 11.91 7.47
CA SER A 167 -33.82 11.07 8.19
C SER A 167 -32.51 11.00 7.43
N VAL A 168 -31.41 11.29 8.13
CA VAL A 168 -30.05 11.21 7.58
C VAL A 168 -29.66 9.77 7.25
N LEU A 169 -30.20 8.79 7.98
CA LEU A 169 -30.00 7.37 7.69
C LEU A 169 -30.69 6.98 6.37
N LEU A 170 -31.89 7.51 6.13
CA LEU A 170 -32.60 7.30 4.86
C LEU A 170 -31.84 7.96 3.70
N ALA A 171 -31.23 9.12 3.93
CA ALA A 171 -30.34 9.75 2.96
C ALA A 171 -29.14 8.86 2.63
N ALA A 172 -28.48 8.28 3.64
CA ALA A 172 -27.37 7.36 3.45
C ALA A 172 -27.78 6.09 2.69
N GLU A 173 -28.91 5.48 3.05
CA GLU A 173 -29.44 4.31 2.36
C GLU A 173 -29.82 4.60 0.90
N SER A 174 -30.47 5.73 0.63
CA SER A 174 -30.89 6.12 -0.72
C SER A 174 -29.71 6.42 -1.65
N THR A 175 -28.62 6.95 -1.10
CA THR A 175 -27.41 7.30 -1.85
C THR A 175 -26.46 6.11 -2.01
N TRP A 176 -26.44 5.16 -1.08
CA TRP A 176 -25.49 4.04 -1.06
C TRP A 176 -25.41 3.25 -2.37
N PHE A 177 -26.54 2.76 -2.90
CA PHE A 177 -26.52 1.86 -4.07
C PHE A 177 -26.56 2.60 -5.40
N LYS A 178 -27.16 3.80 -5.45
CA LYS A 178 -27.41 4.53 -6.71
C LYS A 178 -26.34 5.56 -7.04
N ASN A 179 -25.43 5.87 -6.11
CA ASN A 179 -24.48 6.94 -6.32
C ASN A 179 -23.29 6.49 -7.19
N SER A 180 -23.22 7.06 -8.41
CA SER A 180 -22.15 6.77 -9.37
C SER A 180 -20.76 7.16 -8.86
N TYR A 181 -20.66 8.18 -8.00
CA TYR A 181 -19.36 8.63 -7.45
C TYR A 181 -18.75 7.59 -6.52
N PHE A 182 -19.60 6.87 -5.77
CA PHE A 182 -19.15 5.84 -4.85
C PHE A 182 -18.61 4.61 -5.59
N MET A 183 -19.33 4.16 -6.63
CA MET A 183 -18.85 3.08 -7.51
C MET A 183 -17.58 3.46 -8.27
N ALA A 184 -17.46 4.72 -8.70
CA ALA A 184 -16.24 5.23 -9.31
C ALA A 184 -15.06 5.22 -8.34
N GLU A 185 -15.27 5.60 -7.07
CA GLU A 185 -14.22 5.57 -6.04
C GLU A 185 -13.68 4.15 -5.83
N TRP A 186 -14.55 3.17 -5.67
CA TRP A 186 -14.14 1.77 -5.53
C TRP A 186 -13.47 1.20 -6.77
N SER A 187 -13.96 1.56 -7.95
CA SER A 187 -13.34 1.13 -9.21
C SER A 187 -11.91 1.68 -9.32
N LEU A 188 -11.72 2.97 -8.99
CA LEU A 188 -10.41 3.59 -8.96
C LEU A 188 -9.51 2.98 -7.88
N GLN A 189 -10.06 2.66 -6.71
CA GLN A 189 -9.34 1.96 -5.65
C GLN A 189 -8.86 0.57 -6.11
N MET A 190 -9.71 -0.18 -6.81
CA MET A 190 -9.36 -1.47 -7.39
C MET A 190 -8.25 -1.35 -8.43
N VAL A 191 -8.32 -0.34 -9.31
CA VAL A 191 -7.27 -0.07 -10.31
C VAL A 191 -5.94 0.25 -9.64
N ASP A 192 -5.92 1.12 -8.62
CA ASP A 192 -4.69 1.48 -7.88
C ASP A 192 -4.06 0.25 -7.21
N ASN A 193 -4.90 -0.58 -6.58
CA ASN A 193 -4.47 -1.78 -5.87
C ASN A 193 -3.97 -2.88 -6.81
N ILE A 194 -4.65 -3.11 -7.95
CA ILE A 194 -4.20 -4.05 -8.99
C ILE A 194 -2.88 -3.56 -9.58
N TYR A 195 -2.78 -2.27 -9.89
CA TYR A 195 -1.55 -1.68 -10.42
C TYR A 195 -0.38 -1.88 -9.47
N ALA A 196 -0.53 -1.51 -8.19
CA ALA A 196 0.50 -1.65 -7.19
C ALA A 196 0.93 -3.12 -7.01
N SER A 197 -0.04 -4.04 -6.97
CA SER A 197 0.20 -5.49 -6.83
C SER A 197 0.92 -6.08 -8.04
N ALA A 198 0.47 -5.75 -9.26
CA ALA A 198 1.07 -6.22 -10.50
C ALA A 198 2.49 -5.67 -10.66
N PHE A 199 2.68 -4.39 -10.36
CA PHE A 199 3.97 -3.73 -10.43
C PHE A 199 4.98 -4.31 -9.45
N PHE A 200 4.56 -4.55 -8.20
CA PHE A 200 5.41 -5.19 -7.19
C PHE A 200 5.77 -6.62 -7.61
N SER A 201 4.80 -7.39 -8.10
CA SER A 201 5.01 -8.77 -8.56
C SER A 201 5.95 -8.84 -9.75
N TYR A 202 5.80 -7.92 -10.71
CA TYR A 202 6.72 -7.77 -11.84
C TYR A 202 8.15 -7.49 -11.38
N LYS A 203 8.32 -6.64 -10.36
CA LYS A 203 9.63 -6.36 -9.79
C LYS A 203 10.23 -7.54 -9.05
N LEU A 204 9.42 -8.28 -8.32
CA LEU A 204 9.86 -9.51 -7.65
C LEU A 204 10.31 -10.55 -8.68
N TRP A 205 9.56 -10.70 -9.78
CA TRP A 205 9.91 -11.59 -10.88
C TRP A 205 11.22 -11.18 -11.56
N LEU A 206 11.42 -9.87 -11.80
CA LEU A 206 12.68 -9.37 -12.38
C LEU A 206 13.87 -9.66 -11.46
N TYR A 207 13.70 -9.54 -10.14
CA TYR A 207 14.76 -9.86 -9.17
C TYR A 207 15.06 -11.36 -9.07
N GLN A 208 14.10 -12.22 -9.45
CA GLN A 208 14.30 -13.67 -9.50
C GLN A 208 15.00 -14.14 -10.77
N ARG A 209 14.98 -13.35 -11.86
CA ARG A 209 15.65 -13.71 -13.12
C ARG A 209 17.17 -13.58 -12.91
N PRO A 210 17.92 -14.69 -12.85
CA PRO A 210 19.37 -14.62 -12.75
C PRO A 210 19.86 -14.16 -14.12
N GLU A 211 20.40 -12.95 -14.22
CA GLU A 211 21.26 -12.66 -15.37
C GLU A 211 22.45 -13.62 -15.30
N SER A 212 22.76 -14.20 -16.45
CA SER A 212 23.60 -15.37 -16.63
C SER A 212 24.94 -15.31 -15.88
N SER A 213 25.27 -16.46 -15.31
CA SER A 213 26.62 -16.99 -15.10
C SER A 213 27.26 -16.70 -13.74
N THR A 214 27.45 -17.83 -13.03
CA THR A 214 28.34 -18.10 -11.90
C THR A 214 27.89 -17.63 -10.50
N ASP A 215 27.77 -18.63 -9.62
CA ASP A 215 27.58 -18.58 -8.16
C ASP A 215 26.16 -18.37 -7.60
N MET A 216 25.17 -18.96 -8.26
CA MET A 216 23.83 -19.17 -7.69
C MET A 216 23.74 -20.40 -6.78
N ILE A 217 24.79 -20.69 -6.01
CA ILE A 217 24.81 -21.76 -5.01
C ILE A 217 25.07 -21.10 -3.64
N ARG A 218 24.05 -21.13 -2.77
CA ARG A 218 24.18 -20.99 -1.30
C ARG A 218 24.27 -19.57 -0.69
N ASN A 219 23.39 -18.64 -1.07
CA ASN A 219 23.19 -17.42 -0.27
C ASN A 219 21.82 -17.42 0.44
N ASN A 220 21.76 -18.05 1.63
CA ASN A 220 20.62 -17.96 2.56
C ASN A 220 20.20 -16.49 2.81
N SER A 221 21.12 -15.54 2.65
CA SER A 221 20.89 -14.10 2.72
C SER A 221 19.91 -13.56 1.67
N LEU A 222 20.02 -14.03 0.41
CA LEU A 222 19.10 -13.66 -0.67
C LEU A 222 17.72 -14.27 -0.46
N LEU A 223 17.65 -15.56 -0.10
CA LEU A 223 16.39 -16.22 0.20
C LEU A 223 15.66 -15.53 1.36
N MET A 224 16.37 -15.15 2.42
CA MET A 224 15.80 -14.38 3.53
C MET A 224 15.32 -12.98 3.06
N HIS A 225 16.03 -12.34 2.14
CA HIS A 225 15.62 -11.05 1.58
C HIS A 225 14.34 -11.17 0.75
N VAL A 226 14.28 -12.15 -0.15
CA VAL A 226 13.12 -12.42 -1.01
C VAL A 226 11.91 -12.82 -0.17
N ARG A 227 12.09 -13.68 0.84
CA ARG A 227 11.00 -14.06 1.76
C ARG A 227 10.47 -12.86 2.54
N SER A 228 11.33 -11.93 2.92
CA SER A 228 10.91 -10.67 3.54
C SER A 228 10.11 -9.79 2.59
N LEU A 229 10.65 -9.53 1.40
CA LEU A 229 9.99 -8.75 0.38
C LEU A 229 8.62 -9.34 0.03
N PHE A 230 8.52 -10.67 -0.03
CA PHE A 230 7.26 -11.38 -0.24
C PHE A 230 6.28 -11.19 0.93
N LEU A 231 6.71 -11.32 2.19
CA LEU A 231 5.83 -11.08 3.35
C LEU A 231 5.34 -9.63 3.42
N ILE A 232 6.22 -8.68 3.09
CA ILE A 232 5.89 -7.26 2.96
C ILE A 232 4.84 -7.09 1.86
N ALA A 233 5.00 -7.78 0.74
CA ALA A 233 4.07 -7.72 -0.38
C ALA A 233 2.70 -8.29 -0.01
N LEU A 234 2.70 -9.45 0.63
CA LEU A 234 1.51 -10.17 1.04
C LEU A 234 0.67 -9.32 2.01
N GLY A 235 1.32 -8.70 3.00
CA GLY A 235 0.66 -7.86 4.00
C GLY A 235 0.17 -6.52 3.45
N ASN A 236 0.88 -5.92 2.48
CA ASN A 236 0.53 -4.60 1.95
C ASN A 236 -0.39 -4.61 0.74
N PHE A 237 -0.33 -5.65 -0.09
CA PHE A 237 -0.97 -5.67 -1.39
C PHE A 237 -2.04 -6.75 -1.44
N ILE A 238 -1.65 -8.01 -1.27
CA ILE A 238 -2.56 -9.14 -1.52
C ILE A 238 -3.70 -9.17 -0.51
N PHE A 239 -3.42 -9.01 0.78
CA PHE A 239 -4.46 -9.09 1.81
C PHE A 239 -5.48 -7.94 1.69
N PRO A 240 -5.08 -6.65 1.60
CA PRO A 240 -6.02 -5.57 1.34
C PRO A 240 -6.77 -5.70 0.00
N VAL A 241 -6.13 -6.19 -1.07
CA VAL A 241 -6.80 -6.42 -2.37
C VAL A 241 -7.91 -7.46 -2.25
N ILE A 242 -7.61 -8.63 -1.68
CA ILE A 242 -8.60 -9.71 -1.53
C ILE A 242 -9.78 -9.24 -0.67
N MET A 243 -9.48 -8.52 0.41
CA MET A 243 -10.52 -7.96 1.26
C MET A 243 -11.35 -6.88 0.55
N ASN A 244 -10.73 -6.00 -0.24
CA ASN A 244 -11.45 -5.03 -1.08
C ASN A 244 -12.37 -5.72 -2.09
N ILE A 245 -11.89 -6.77 -2.77
CA ILE A 245 -12.72 -7.57 -3.69
C ILE A 245 -13.89 -8.20 -2.95
N ALA A 246 -13.64 -8.82 -1.80
CA ALA A 246 -14.68 -9.42 -0.98
C ALA A 246 -15.71 -8.38 -0.53
N CYS A 247 -15.26 -7.19 -0.12
CA CYS A 247 -16.14 -6.08 0.26
C CYS A 247 -17.01 -5.63 -0.92
N LEU A 248 -16.40 -5.44 -2.10
CA LEU A 248 -17.11 -5.04 -3.30
C LEU A 248 -18.19 -6.06 -3.68
N VAL A 249 -17.86 -7.36 -3.62
CA VAL A 249 -18.82 -8.45 -3.89
C VAL A 249 -19.95 -8.45 -2.86
N LEU A 250 -19.62 -8.32 -1.57
CA LEU A 250 -20.62 -8.31 -0.50
C LEU A 250 -21.57 -7.11 -0.62
N ILE A 251 -21.04 -5.93 -0.93
CA ILE A 251 -21.88 -4.73 -1.08
C ILE A 251 -22.69 -4.76 -2.38
N ALA A 252 -22.16 -5.36 -3.45
CA ALA A 252 -22.92 -5.57 -4.68
C ALA A 252 -24.10 -6.55 -4.48
N GLN A 253 -24.01 -7.46 -3.50
CA GLN A 253 -25.03 -8.46 -3.21
C GLN A 253 -26.05 -8.01 -2.17
N ASP A 254 -25.63 -7.25 -1.14
CA ASP A 254 -26.51 -6.81 -0.05
C ASP A 254 -26.80 -5.30 -0.15
N PRO A 255 -28.05 -4.87 -0.42
CA PRO A 255 -28.42 -3.46 -0.46
C PRO A 255 -28.40 -2.79 0.92
N SER A 256 -28.23 -3.54 2.01
CA SER A 256 -28.16 -3.01 3.38
C SER A 256 -26.96 -2.06 3.56
N PHE A 257 -27.26 -0.77 3.73
CA PHE A 257 -26.27 0.26 4.08
C PHE A 257 -25.46 -0.11 5.32
N ILE A 258 -26.12 -0.61 6.37
CA ILE A 258 -25.48 -0.94 7.65
C ILE A 258 -24.48 -2.08 7.48
N THR A 259 -24.88 -3.16 6.78
CA THR A 259 -23.98 -4.28 6.51
C THR A 259 -22.76 -3.80 5.71
N GLY A 260 -23.02 -3.04 4.64
CA GLY A 260 -21.97 -2.50 3.78
C GLY A 260 -21.01 -1.57 4.51
N ALA A 261 -21.51 -0.69 5.39
CA ALA A 261 -20.70 0.20 6.21
C ALA A 261 -19.79 -0.58 7.18
N TYR A 262 -20.29 -1.61 7.85
CA TYR A 262 -19.46 -2.44 8.74
C TYR A 262 -18.35 -3.19 7.99
N VAL A 263 -18.68 -3.70 6.80
CA VAL A 263 -17.72 -4.38 5.93
C VAL A 263 -16.63 -3.41 5.47
N LEU A 264 -17.02 -2.20 5.02
CA LEU A 264 -16.11 -1.12 4.63
C LEU A 264 -15.15 -0.75 5.78
N ILE A 265 -15.70 -0.47 6.96
CA ILE A 265 -14.92 -0.09 8.15
C ILE A 265 -13.93 -1.21 8.54
N THR A 266 -14.37 -2.46 8.49
CA THR A 266 -13.51 -3.62 8.80
C THR A 266 -12.35 -3.69 7.82
N ASN A 267 -12.61 -3.48 6.54
CA ASN A 267 -11.60 -3.46 5.49
C ASN A 267 -10.60 -2.32 5.66
N ASN A 268 -11.04 -1.12 6.06
CA ASN A 268 -10.16 -0.01 6.41
C ASN A 268 -9.17 -0.40 7.53
N TYR A 269 -9.67 -0.99 8.61
CA TYR A 269 -8.80 -1.45 9.71
C TYR A 269 -7.81 -2.51 9.24
N VAL A 270 -8.28 -3.50 8.49
CA VAL A 270 -7.43 -4.54 7.91
C VAL A 270 -6.32 -3.94 7.05
N ALA A 271 -6.62 -2.94 6.22
CA ALA A 271 -5.64 -2.25 5.41
C ALA A 271 -4.60 -1.49 6.27
N ILE A 272 -5.04 -0.75 7.29
CA ILE A 272 -4.14 -0.08 8.25
C ILE A 272 -3.22 -1.10 8.93
N LEU A 273 -3.80 -2.18 9.46
CA LEU A 273 -3.05 -3.24 10.14
C LEU A 273 -2.01 -3.87 9.22
N GLY A 274 -2.40 -4.29 8.02
CA GLY A 274 -1.49 -4.90 7.04
C GLY A 274 -0.31 -3.99 6.71
N VAL A 275 -0.60 -2.72 6.47
CA VAL A 275 0.42 -1.70 6.14
C VAL A 275 1.37 -1.45 7.32
N VAL A 276 0.85 -1.31 8.54
CA VAL A 276 1.66 -1.08 9.74
C VAL A 276 2.51 -2.30 10.09
N PHE A 277 1.93 -3.50 10.08
CA PHE A 277 2.66 -4.75 10.36
C PHE A 277 3.81 -4.95 9.38
N ALA A 278 3.59 -4.71 8.08
CA ALA A 278 4.66 -4.80 7.11
C ALA A 278 5.79 -3.77 7.37
N THR A 279 5.48 -2.59 7.91
CA THR A 279 6.52 -1.62 8.31
C THR A 279 7.32 -2.07 9.52
N ILE A 280 6.65 -2.61 10.53
CA ILE A 280 7.32 -3.11 11.73
C ILE A 280 8.23 -4.27 11.34
N TRP A 281 7.76 -5.15 10.45
CA TRP A 281 8.52 -6.29 9.96
C TRP A 281 9.77 -5.87 9.18
N THR A 282 9.67 -4.90 8.26
CA THR A 282 10.84 -4.40 7.49
C THR A 282 11.93 -3.85 8.41
N ARG A 283 11.52 -3.11 9.44
CA ARG A 283 12.44 -2.49 10.40
C ARG A 283 13.14 -3.52 11.27
N LYS A 284 12.40 -4.49 11.80
CA LYS A 284 12.99 -5.57 12.62
C LYS A 284 14.08 -6.32 11.86
N GLN A 285 13.86 -6.59 10.57
CA GLN A 285 14.86 -7.28 9.77
C GLN A 285 16.10 -6.45 9.46
N ASN A 286 15.95 -5.15 9.19
CA ASN A 286 17.10 -4.27 9.00
C ASN A 286 17.93 -4.15 10.29
N TRP A 287 17.28 -4.13 11.46
CA TRP A 287 17.96 -4.14 12.75
C TRP A 287 18.79 -5.41 12.98
N ASN A 288 18.20 -6.59 12.73
CA ASN A 288 18.90 -7.87 12.89
C ASN A 288 20.08 -8.05 11.90
N ARG A 289 20.04 -7.37 10.75
CA ARG A 289 21.17 -7.38 9.79
C ARG A 289 22.35 -6.51 10.24
N GLY A 290 22.08 -5.38 10.91
CA GLY A 290 23.13 -4.48 11.40
C GLY A 290 23.93 -5.09 12.55
N THR A 291 23.27 -5.84 13.43
CA THR A 291 23.87 -6.46 14.61
C THR A 291 24.75 -7.66 14.27
N ASN A 292 24.31 -8.55 13.37
CA ASN A 292 25.13 -9.70 12.94
C ASN A 292 26.41 -9.32 12.18
N ASN A 293 26.45 -8.14 11.55
CA ASN A 293 27.67 -7.63 10.90
C ASN A 293 28.62 -6.93 11.87
N SER A 294 28.21 -6.67 13.12
CA SER A 294 29.05 -6.05 14.16
C SER A 294 29.64 -7.07 15.15
N GLU A 295 29.15 -8.32 15.18
CA GLU A 295 29.64 -9.37 16.09
C GLU A 295 30.76 -10.25 15.52
N SER A 296 31.27 -9.97 14.30
CA SER A 296 32.47 -10.64 13.77
C SER A 296 33.76 -9.82 13.89
N SER A 297 33.75 -8.66 14.55
CA SER A 297 35.00 -8.05 15.02
C SER A 297 35.35 -8.70 16.35
N THR A 298 36.11 -9.80 16.26
CA THR A 298 36.83 -10.40 17.38
C THR A 298 37.41 -9.28 18.25
N PHE A 299 36.96 -9.27 19.51
CA PHE A 299 37.50 -8.45 20.57
C PHE A 299 38.98 -8.81 20.74
N ASP A 300 39.86 -8.04 20.11
CA ASP A 300 41.31 -8.06 20.36
C ASP A 300 41.59 -6.97 21.42
N PRO A 301 41.84 -7.34 22.68
CA PRO A 301 42.20 -6.37 23.72
C PRO A 301 43.67 -6.00 23.58
N SER A 302 44.04 -5.34 22.49
CA SER A 302 45.35 -4.70 22.36
C SER A 302 45.21 -3.18 22.51
N PRO A 303 45.73 -2.57 23.59
CA PRO A 303 45.66 -1.14 23.77
C PRO A 303 46.78 -0.50 22.95
N ASN A 304 46.54 -0.25 21.65
CA ASN A 304 47.45 0.62 20.90
C ASN A 304 46.72 1.78 20.24
N ARG A 305 46.69 2.85 21.03
CA ARG A 305 46.35 4.23 20.75
C ARG A 305 47.13 4.76 19.55
N LYS A 306 46.54 4.77 18.35
CA LYS A 306 46.87 5.74 17.29
C LYS A 306 45.61 6.09 16.48
N SER A 307 45.16 7.33 16.65
CA SER A 307 44.15 7.98 15.84
C SER A 307 44.59 8.00 14.37
N ILE A 308 43.82 7.36 13.49
CA ILE A 308 43.96 7.56 12.05
C ILE A 308 42.66 8.18 11.55
N LEU A 309 42.74 9.48 11.25
CA LEU A 309 41.84 10.18 10.35
C LEU A 309 41.74 9.36 9.05
N SER A 310 40.54 8.91 8.70
CA SER A 310 40.26 8.40 7.36
C SER A 310 40.15 9.58 6.39
N THR A 311 41.29 9.95 5.81
CA THR A 311 41.38 10.80 4.63
C THR A 311 40.96 9.97 3.41
N MET A 312 39.92 10.41 2.70
CA MET A 312 39.54 9.88 1.38
C MET A 312 40.69 10.12 0.39
N HIS A 313 41.37 9.06 -0.02
CA HIS A 313 42.27 9.08 -1.18
C HIS A 313 41.45 8.79 -2.44
N PHE A 314 41.25 9.81 -3.28
CA PHE A 314 40.80 9.61 -4.66
C PHE A 314 41.97 9.08 -5.49
N GLY A 315 41.78 7.95 -6.16
CA GLY A 315 42.76 7.36 -7.07
C GLY A 315 42.96 8.24 -8.30
N THR A 316 44.18 8.75 -8.45
CA THR A 316 44.67 9.41 -9.66
C THR A 316 44.88 8.35 -10.74
N ALA A 317 44.31 8.58 -11.93
CA ALA A 317 44.48 7.71 -13.09
C ALA A 317 45.95 7.63 -13.52
N HIS A 318 46.48 6.41 -13.66
CA HIS A 318 47.78 6.16 -14.27
C HIS A 318 47.69 6.40 -15.78
N ALA A 319 48.43 7.40 -16.28
CA ALA A 319 48.77 7.53 -17.68
C ALA A 319 49.89 6.52 -18.03
N PRO A 320 49.85 5.87 -19.20
CA PRO A 320 50.93 5.00 -19.65
C PRO A 320 52.15 5.84 -20.03
N GLN A 321 53.29 5.60 -19.37
CA GLN A 321 54.58 6.14 -19.76
C GLN A 321 55.13 5.33 -20.94
N THR A 322 55.18 5.97 -22.09
CA THR A 322 55.95 5.57 -23.27
C THR A 322 57.44 5.71 -22.95
N GLN A 323 58.16 4.60 -22.81
CA GLN A 323 59.63 4.59 -22.81
C GLN A 323 60.13 4.56 -24.26
N THR A 324 60.78 5.65 -24.64
CA THR A 324 61.62 5.80 -25.82
C THR A 324 62.95 5.09 -25.60
N SER A 325 63.25 4.07 -26.40
CA SER A 325 64.63 3.61 -26.62
C SER A 325 65.00 3.79 -28.08
N LEU A 326 65.92 4.73 -28.31
CA LEU A 326 66.67 4.90 -29.55
C LEU A 326 67.62 3.72 -29.76
N THR A 327 67.55 3.13 -30.95
CA THR A 327 68.71 2.57 -31.66
C THR A 327 68.45 2.71 -33.14
N ASP A 328 69.35 3.44 -33.79
CA ASP A 328 69.44 3.60 -35.23
C ASP A 328 69.74 2.27 -35.94
N ASP A 329 69.25 2.17 -37.17
CA ASP A 329 70.07 2.08 -38.40
C ASP A 329 69.73 0.94 -39.39
N VAL A 330 69.89 1.30 -40.67
CA VAL A 330 70.01 0.47 -41.89
C VAL A 330 68.75 0.05 -42.68
N SER A 331 68.36 0.94 -43.61
CA SER A 331 68.34 0.79 -45.08
C SER A 331 67.94 -0.53 -45.79
N SER A 332 66.97 -0.42 -46.71
CA SER A 332 66.81 -1.01 -48.07
C SER A 332 65.35 -1.43 -48.32
N SER A 333 64.57 -0.67 -49.10
CA SER A 333 64.43 -0.72 -50.56
C SER A 333 64.00 -2.08 -51.13
N TRP A 334 62.91 -2.02 -51.91
CA TRP A 334 62.51 -2.87 -53.06
C TRP A 334 61.11 -3.50 -53.03
N LEU A 335 60.30 -2.99 -53.97
CA LEU A 335 59.32 -3.64 -54.86
C LEU A 335 58.24 -4.60 -54.32
N GLY A 336 57.00 -4.20 -54.61
CA GLY A 336 56.22 -4.87 -55.67
C GLY A 336 55.48 -6.15 -55.31
N GLY A 337 54.15 -6.15 -55.44
CA GLY A 337 53.37 -7.38 -55.35
C GLY A 337 51.86 -7.19 -55.51
N THR A 338 51.40 -7.19 -56.75
CA THR A 338 50.01 -7.36 -57.19
C THR A 338 49.51 -8.80 -56.98
N ARG A 339 48.25 -8.99 -56.54
CA ARG A 339 47.27 -10.05 -56.94
C ARG A 339 46.11 -10.04 -55.94
N GLY A 340 44.86 -9.79 -56.36
CA GLY A 340 43.91 -10.79 -56.91
C GLY A 340 42.84 -11.01 -55.82
N GLY A 341 41.53 -10.93 -56.01
CA GLY A 341 40.66 -11.25 -57.15
C GLY A 341 39.68 -12.33 -56.66
N GLU A 342 38.36 -12.06 -56.70
CA GLU A 342 37.16 -12.97 -56.65
C GLU A 342 36.02 -12.22 -55.92
N LYS A 343 34.90 -11.73 -56.50
CA LYS A 343 33.85 -12.24 -57.41
C LYS A 343 33.03 -13.45 -56.89
N HIS A 344 31.82 -13.17 -56.38
CA HIS A 344 30.53 -13.88 -56.59
C HIS A 344 29.46 -13.13 -55.75
N GLN A 345 28.34 -12.56 -56.23
CA GLN A 345 27.34 -12.90 -57.26
C GLN A 345 26.58 -14.19 -56.89
N ASP A 346 25.25 -14.28 -56.68
CA ASP A 346 24.05 -13.49 -57.07
C ASP A 346 22.87 -13.77 -56.08
N PRO A 347 21.70 -13.10 -56.22
CA PRO A 347 20.46 -13.28 -55.45
C PRO A 347 19.39 -14.12 -56.19
N GLU A 348 18.37 -14.61 -55.46
CA GLU A 348 16.95 -14.81 -55.88
C GLU A 348 16.19 -15.69 -54.86
N PRO A 349 14.84 -15.83 -54.91
CA PRO A 349 13.84 -15.06 -55.67
C PRO A 349 12.81 -14.30 -54.78
#